data_AF-A0A4Y8CB47-F1
#
_entry.id   AF-A0A4Y8CB47-F1
#
_cell.length_a   1.000
_cell.length_b   1.000
_cell.length_c   1.000
_cell.angle_alpha   90.00
_cell.angle_beta   90.00
_cell.angle_gamma   90.00
#
_symmetry.space_group_name_H-M   'P 1'
#
loop_
_entity.id
_entity.type
_entity.pdbx_description
1 polymer ?
#
loop_
_entity_poly.entity_id
_entity_poly.type
_entity_poly.pdbx_seq_one_letter_code
_entity_poly.pdbx_strand_id
1 'polypeptide(L)'
;SIDKVESVESIVKRFRTGAMSYGSISKEAHECLAQAMNKIGAKSNSGEGGEDEERYEIKEGVDKNSAIKQVASGRFGVDLNYLSHAKEIQIKVAQGAKPGEGGQLMGFKVYPWIAKARHSTAGVTLISPPPHHDIYSIEDLAQLIYDLKNANKDAKISVKLVSENGIGTVAAGVAKAGANLILVSGYDGGT
;
A
#
# COMPACT_ATOMS: atom_id res chain seq x y z
N SER A 1 -35.16 15.19 -1.38
CA SER A 1 -34.29 16.33 -1.05
C SER A 1 -32.89 15.81 -0.82
N ILE A 2 -31.87 16.61 -1.14
CA ILE A 2 -30.46 16.32 -0.87
C ILE A 2 -30.18 16.12 0.63
N ASP A 3 -30.99 16.72 1.50
CA ASP A 3 -30.87 16.62 2.96
C ASP A 3 -31.11 15.22 3.54
N LYS A 4 -31.61 14.28 2.71
CA LYS A 4 -31.78 12.87 3.08
C LYS A 4 -30.59 12.00 2.70
N VAL A 5 -29.63 12.54 1.95
CA VAL A 5 -28.40 11.84 1.55
C VAL A 5 -27.44 11.83 2.73
N GLU A 6 -26.61 10.78 2.83
CA GLU A 6 -25.53 10.75 3.82
C GLU A 6 -24.62 11.98 3.69
N SER A 7 -24.10 12.46 4.83
CA SER A 7 -23.28 13.68 4.85
C SER A 7 -21.94 13.47 4.15
N VAL A 8 -21.32 14.58 3.72
CA VAL A 8 -19.98 14.56 3.11
C VAL A 8 -18.97 13.90 4.05
N GLU A 9 -19.02 14.20 5.35
CA GLU A 9 -18.14 13.66 6.39
C GLU A 9 -18.27 12.13 6.54
N SER A 10 -19.43 11.56 6.19
CA SER A 10 -19.63 10.10 6.13
C SER A 10 -19.04 9.53 4.84
N ILE A 11 -19.35 10.14 3.69
CA ILE A 11 -18.94 9.68 2.36
C ILE A 11 -17.41 9.65 2.23
N VAL A 12 -16.72 10.72 2.63
CA VAL A 12 -15.27 10.86 2.39
C VAL A 12 -14.45 9.78 3.10
N LYS A 13 -14.98 9.18 4.17
CA LYS A 13 -14.32 8.05 4.87
C LYS A 13 -14.22 6.79 4.01
N ARG A 14 -15.01 6.69 2.94
CA ARG A 14 -14.93 5.60 1.95
C ARG A 14 -13.81 5.83 0.94
N PHE A 15 -13.32 7.06 0.80
CA PHE A 15 -12.27 7.40 -0.16
C PHE A 15 -10.90 7.02 0.34
N ARG A 16 -10.03 6.70 -0.61
CA ARG A 16 -8.64 6.33 -0.38
C ARG A 16 -7.79 6.94 -1.47
N THR A 17 -6.61 7.45 -1.13
CA THR A 17 -5.65 7.83 -2.17
C THR A 17 -5.02 6.57 -2.75
N GLY A 18 -4.64 6.62 -4.03
CA GLY A 18 -3.90 5.54 -4.66
C GLY A 18 -2.58 5.24 -3.95
N ALA A 19 -2.08 4.01 -4.14
CA ALA A 19 -0.78 3.58 -3.66
C ALA A 19 0.32 4.13 -4.60
N MET A 20 0.93 5.25 -4.22
CA MET A 20 2.02 5.89 -4.96
C MET A 20 3.26 5.90 -4.07
N SER A 21 4.37 5.35 -4.55
CA SER A 21 5.54 5.13 -3.71
C SER A 21 6.28 6.42 -3.37
N TYR A 22 6.83 6.50 -2.16
CA TYR A 22 7.87 7.47 -1.87
C TYR A 22 9.09 7.20 -2.78
N GLY A 23 9.44 8.19 -3.61
CA GLY A 23 10.41 8.05 -4.69
C GLY A 23 9.78 8.12 -6.08
N SER A 24 8.57 7.59 -6.30
CA SER A 24 7.83 7.89 -7.54
C SER A 24 7.28 9.31 -7.50
N ILE A 25 6.73 9.72 -6.35
CA ILE A 25 6.37 11.10 -6.01
C ILE A 25 7.30 11.66 -4.92
N SER A 26 7.33 12.99 -4.79
CA SER A 26 8.19 13.68 -3.81
C SER A 26 7.71 13.48 -2.37
N LYS A 27 8.56 13.81 -1.39
CA LYS A 27 8.22 13.76 0.05
C LYS A 27 7.02 14.65 0.33
N GLU A 28 7.03 15.86 -0.22
CA GLU A 28 6.01 16.89 -0.06
C GLU A 28 4.66 16.40 -0.58
N ALA A 29 4.64 15.81 -1.78
CA ALA A 29 3.41 15.27 -2.36
C ALA A 29 2.87 14.08 -1.54
N HIS A 30 3.76 13.16 -1.14
CA HIS A 30 3.37 11.96 -0.40
C HIS A 30 2.83 12.30 1.00
N GLU A 31 3.51 13.19 1.72
CA GLU A 31 3.06 13.68 3.03
C GLU A 31 1.79 14.52 2.93
N CYS A 32 1.64 15.36 1.89
CA CYS A 32 0.44 16.16 1.68
C CYS A 32 -0.81 15.27 1.55
N LEU A 33 -0.72 14.18 0.79
CA LEU A 33 -1.80 13.21 0.65
C LEU A 33 -2.14 12.55 1.98
N ALA A 34 -1.14 12.12 2.76
CA ALA A 34 -1.38 11.51 4.06
C ALA A 34 -2.06 12.47 5.03
N GLN A 35 -1.55 13.70 5.14
CA GLN A 35 -2.14 14.74 5.99
C GLN A 35 -3.58 15.04 5.61
N ALA A 36 -3.85 15.22 4.31
CA ALA A 36 -5.20 15.51 3.82
C ALA A 36 -6.18 14.39 4.18
N MET A 37 -5.80 13.13 3.95
CA MET A 37 -6.67 11.98 4.23
C MET A 37 -6.88 11.77 5.72
N ASN A 38 -5.83 11.92 6.53
CA ASN A 38 -5.92 11.80 7.99
C ASN A 38 -6.84 12.89 8.57
N LYS A 39 -6.74 14.14 8.08
CA LYS A 39 -7.59 15.26 8.50
C LYS A 39 -9.08 15.03 8.26
N ILE A 40 -9.45 14.35 7.18
CA ILE A 40 -10.86 14.06 6.85
C ILE A 40 -11.33 12.66 7.31
N GLY A 41 -10.50 11.92 8.05
CA GLY A 41 -10.81 10.57 8.52
C GLY A 41 -10.87 9.50 7.44
N ALA A 42 -10.31 9.78 6.26
CA ALA A 42 -10.14 8.84 5.17
C ALA A 42 -8.79 8.13 5.29
N LYS A 43 -8.30 7.48 4.23
CA LYS A 43 -7.01 6.75 4.27
C LYS A 43 -6.11 7.07 3.08
N SER A 44 -4.85 7.35 3.34
CA SER A 44 -3.79 7.33 2.33
C SER A 44 -3.05 5.99 2.31
N ASN A 45 -2.33 5.70 1.23
CA ASN A 45 -1.55 4.48 1.06
C ASN A 45 -0.06 4.81 0.78
N SER A 46 0.85 4.15 1.50
CA SER A 46 2.29 4.39 1.40
C SER A 46 2.90 4.06 0.04
N GLY A 47 2.27 3.16 -0.72
CA GLY A 47 2.88 2.55 -1.90
C GLY A 47 4.04 1.62 -1.54
N GLU A 48 4.75 1.14 -2.57
CA GLU A 48 5.77 0.09 -2.46
C GLU A 48 7.15 0.57 -2.00
N GLY A 49 7.29 1.81 -1.54
CA GLY A 49 8.57 2.48 -1.36
C GLY A 49 9.08 2.59 0.08
N GLY A 50 8.42 1.91 1.03
CA GLY A 50 8.60 2.17 2.45
C GLY A 50 7.99 3.52 2.87
N GLU A 51 8.19 3.88 4.13
CA GLU A 51 7.82 5.18 4.67
C GLU A 51 8.89 5.67 5.63
N ASP A 52 9.10 6.98 5.69
CA ASP A 52 10.04 7.60 6.63
C ASP A 52 9.48 7.47 8.06
N GLU A 53 10.23 6.84 8.98
CA GLU A 53 9.83 6.66 10.39
C GLU A 53 9.53 8.00 11.09
N GLU A 54 10.14 9.07 10.56
CA GLU A 54 9.81 10.50 10.75
C GLU A 54 8.32 10.79 10.98
N ARG A 55 7.49 10.06 10.23
CA ARG A 55 6.06 10.30 10.00
C ARG A 55 5.15 9.53 10.94
N TYR A 56 5.68 8.57 11.68
CA TYR A 56 4.88 7.74 12.60
C TYR A 56 4.46 8.52 13.85
N GLU A 57 5.21 9.57 14.19
CA GLU A 57 4.87 10.50 15.26
C GLU A 57 4.05 11.67 14.74
N ILE A 58 3.00 12.03 15.48
CA ILE A 58 2.25 13.26 15.23
C ILE A 58 3.06 14.43 15.77
N LYS A 59 3.51 15.30 14.87
CA LYS A 59 4.27 16.51 15.20
C LYS A 59 3.41 17.72 14.95
N GLU A 60 3.33 18.61 15.94
CA GLU A 60 2.55 19.87 15.85
C GLU A 60 1.07 19.65 15.46
N GLY A 61 0.49 18.51 15.86
CA GLY A 61 -0.89 18.14 15.53
C GLY A 61 -1.09 17.65 14.09
N VAL A 62 -0.01 17.48 13.30
CA VAL A 62 -0.05 17.04 11.91
C VAL A 62 0.32 15.56 11.83
N ASP A 63 -0.65 14.73 11.44
CA ASP A 63 -0.45 13.30 11.19
C ASP A 63 -0.07 13.06 9.72
N LYS A 64 1.19 12.68 9.50
CA LYS A 64 1.75 12.38 8.17
C LYS A 64 1.86 10.88 7.89
N ASN A 65 1.45 10.03 8.81
CA ASN A 65 1.52 8.58 8.67
C ASN A 65 0.49 8.09 7.64
N SER A 66 0.90 7.28 6.68
CA SER A 66 -0.09 6.64 5.79
C SER A 66 -0.86 5.55 6.51
N ALA A 67 -2.19 5.67 6.58
CA ALA A 67 -3.03 4.68 7.25
C ALA A 67 -2.98 3.28 6.61
N ILE A 68 -2.72 3.19 5.31
CA ILE A 68 -2.53 1.94 4.58
C ILE A 68 -1.04 1.78 4.27
N LYS A 69 -0.46 0.65 4.66
CA LYS A 69 0.95 0.30 4.44
C LYS A 69 1.01 -0.84 3.42
N GLN A 70 1.71 -0.65 2.31
CA GLN A 70 1.78 -1.67 1.26
C GLN A 70 2.94 -2.65 1.51
N VAL A 71 2.69 -3.92 1.20
CA VAL A 71 3.68 -5.00 1.11
C VAL A 71 3.67 -5.48 -0.34
N ALA A 72 4.73 -5.15 -1.08
CA ALA A 72 4.94 -5.53 -2.47
C ALA A 72 6.14 -6.48 -2.60
N SER A 73 6.34 -7.08 -3.77
CA SER A 73 7.36 -8.10 -4.03
C SER A 73 8.77 -7.73 -3.57
N GLY A 74 9.20 -6.47 -3.75
CA GLY A 74 10.52 -6.00 -3.34
C GLY A 74 10.73 -5.80 -1.82
N ARG A 75 9.65 -5.83 -1.01
CA ARG A 75 9.68 -5.62 0.45
C ARG A 75 10.43 -4.36 0.91
N PHE A 76 10.52 -3.34 0.05
CA PHE A 76 11.23 -2.10 0.41
C PHE A 76 10.58 -1.43 1.62
N GLY A 77 11.40 -1.17 2.63
CA GLY A 77 10.99 -0.51 3.89
C GLY A 77 9.97 -1.30 4.70
N VAL A 78 9.81 -2.60 4.44
CA VAL A 78 8.90 -3.46 5.22
C VAL A 78 9.67 -4.04 6.40
N ASP A 79 9.42 -3.51 7.59
CA ASP A 79 9.86 -4.04 8.87
C ASP A 79 8.71 -4.01 9.90
N LEU A 80 8.98 -4.49 11.12
CA LEU A 80 7.95 -4.53 12.17
C LEU A 80 7.48 -3.13 12.59
N ASN A 81 8.34 -2.12 12.54
CA ASN A 81 7.99 -0.74 12.89
C ASN A 81 7.03 -0.15 11.84
N TYR A 82 7.32 -0.37 10.56
CA TYR A 82 6.45 0.00 9.44
C TYR A 82 5.08 -0.68 9.51
N LEU A 83 5.06 -1.99 9.80
CA LEU A 83 3.82 -2.77 9.85
C LEU A 83 2.96 -2.42 11.08
N SER A 84 3.57 -2.13 12.23
CA SER A 84 2.84 -1.79 13.46
C SER A 84 2.11 -0.44 13.37
N HIS A 85 2.60 0.48 12.53
CA HIS A 85 1.96 1.79 12.29
C HIS A 85 0.86 1.77 11.21
N ALA A 86 0.47 0.59 10.73
CA ALA A 86 -0.61 0.43 9.75
C ALA A 86 -1.99 0.32 10.43
N LYS A 87 -3.01 0.98 9.88
CA LYS A 87 -4.42 0.63 10.14
C LYS A 87 -4.93 -0.43 9.16
N GLU A 88 -4.25 -0.57 8.03
CA GLU A 88 -4.50 -1.59 7.02
C GLU A 88 -3.17 -1.92 6.32
N ILE A 89 -2.90 -3.20 6.13
CA ILE A 89 -1.74 -3.68 5.37
C ILE A 89 -2.24 -4.21 4.03
N GLN A 90 -1.73 -3.67 2.93
CA GLN A 90 -2.12 -4.08 1.58
C GLN A 90 -1.05 -4.95 0.93
N ILE A 91 -1.38 -6.21 0.66
CA ILE A 91 -0.58 -7.09 -0.20
C ILE A 91 -0.82 -6.68 -1.65
N LYS A 92 0.24 -6.22 -2.34
CA LYS A 92 0.19 -5.79 -3.74
C LYS A 92 0.59 -6.95 -4.66
N VAL A 93 -0.40 -7.73 -5.09
CA VAL A 93 -0.15 -8.79 -6.08
C VAL A 93 0.16 -8.19 -7.45
N ALA A 94 -0.61 -7.17 -7.87
CA ALA A 94 -0.44 -6.55 -9.19
C ALA A 94 -0.93 -5.09 -9.22
N GLN A 95 -0.67 -4.39 -10.33
CA GLN A 95 -1.22 -3.06 -10.64
C GLN A 95 -1.67 -2.96 -12.09
N GLY A 96 -2.71 -2.16 -12.35
CA GLY A 96 -3.36 -2.06 -13.67
C GLY A 96 -2.42 -1.69 -14.82
N ALA A 97 -1.53 -0.71 -14.61
CA ALA A 97 -0.60 -0.25 -15.63
C ALA A 97 0.40 -1.32 -16.11
N LYS A 98 0.74 -2.28 -15.24
CA LYS A 98 1.71 -3.34 -15.55
C LYS A 98 1.44 -4.59 -14.69
N PRO A 99 0.41 -5.38 -15.02
CA PRO A 99 -0.08 -6.45 -14.15
C PRO A 99 0.90 -7.61 -13.95
N GLY A 100 1.75 -7.88 -14.96
CA GLY A 100 2.72 -8.98 -14.96
C GLY A 100 4.13 -8.60 -14.52
N GLU A 101 4.35 -7.38 -14.01
CA GLU A 101 5.68 -6.87 -13.69
C GLU A 101 5.77 -6.27 -12.28
N GLY A 102 7.00 -6.15 -11.80
CA GLY A 102 7.31 -5.47 -10.55
C GLY A 102 7.35 -3.95 -10.66
N GLY A 103 7.44 -3.31 -9.49
CA GLY A 103 7.77 -1.90 -9.34
C GLY A 103 9.09 -1.52 -10.01
N GLN A 104 9.20 -0.26 -10.45
CA GLN A 104 10.42 0.27 -11.05
C GLN A 104 10.70 1.67 -10.50
N LEU A 105 11.90 1.90 -9.98
CA LEU A 105 12.39 3.21 -9.60
C LEU A 105 13.81 3.41 -10.13
N MET A 106 13.95 4.35 -11.06
CA MET A 106 15.24 4.65 -11.70
C MET A 106 16.25 5.19 -10.69
N GLY A 107 17.51 4.75 -10.81
CA GLY A 107 18.57 5.05 -9.84
C GLY A 107 18.79 6.53 -9.55
N PHE A 108 18.61 7.40 -10.55
CA PHE A 108 18.71 8.85 -10.37
C PHE A 108 17.62 9.46 -9.47
N LYS A 109 16.54 8.73 -9.17
CA LYS A 109 15.52 9.10 -8.18
C LYS A 109 15.77 8.46 -6.81
N VAL A 110 16.72 7.53 -6.71
CA VAL A 110 17.08 6.83 -5.46
C VAL A 110 18.10 7.67 -4.69
N TYR A 111 17.63 8.83 -4.23
CA TYR A 111 18.40 9.72 -3.34
C TYR A 111 18.73 9.02 -2.02
N PRO A 112 19.72 9.49 -1.23
CA PRO A 112 20.11 8.85 0.03
C PRO A 112 18.96 8.59 1.01
N TRP A 113 17.99 9.52 1.11
CA TRP A 113 16.82 9.34 1.97
C TRP A 113 15.80 8.34 1.40
N ILE A 114 15.68 8.21 0.07
CA ILE A 114 14.87 7.16 -0.56
C ILE A 114 15.54 5.80 -0.34
N ALA A 115 16.85 5.72 -0.51
CA ALA A 115 17.63 4.52 -0.26
C ALA A 115 17.49 4.07 1.21
N LYS A 116 17.57 5.02 2.15
CA LYS A 116 17.32 4.77 3.57
C LYS A 116 15.93 4.17 3.81
N ALA A 117 14.87 4.81 3.31
CA ALA A 117 13.50 4.33 3.48
C ALA A 117 13.24 2.95 2.86
N ARG A 118 14.05 2.55 1.87
CA ARG A 118 13.93 1.27 1.16
C ARG A 118 14.90 0.19 1.64
N HIS A 119 15.81 0.51 2.55
CA HIS A 119 16.96 -0.33 2.89
C HIS A 119 17.79 -0.74 1.66
N SER A 120 17.98 0.20 0.73
CA SER A 120 18.67 -0.02 -0.55
C SER A 120 19.91 0.86 -0.70
N THR A 121 20.58 0.76 -1.85
CA THR A 121 21.75 1.58 -2.19
C THR A 121 21.34 2.84 -2.95
N ALA A 122 21.88 4.00 -2.56
CA ALA A 122 21.64 5.26 -3.26
C ALA A 122 22.20 5.22 -4.69
N GLY A 123 21.47 5.82 -5.64
CA GLY A 123 21.85 5.88 -7.05
C GLY A 123 21.63 4.59 -7.85
N VAL A 124 21.27 3.48 -7.20
CA VAL A 124 21.04 2.18 -7.88
C VAL A 124 19.58 2.05 -8.29
N THR A 125 19.34 1.70 -9.55
CA THR A 125 17.98 1.42 -10.06
C THR A 125 17.37 0.22 -9.33
N LEU A 126 16.13 0.38 -8.87
CA LEU A 126 15.36 -0.64 -8.17
C LEU A 126 14.29 -1.21 -9.10
N ILE A 127 14.48 -2.45 -9.52
CA ILE A 127 13.48 -3.23 -10.24
C ILE A 127 13.03 -4.33 -9.30
N SER A 128 11.78 -4.27 -8.85
CA SER A 128 11.23 -5.30 -7.98
C SER A 128 11.02 -6.60 -8.79
N PRO A 129 11.18 -7.78 -8.17
CA PRO A 129 10.76 -9.03 -8.80
C PRO A 129 9.27 -8.95 -9.20
N PRO A 130 8.86 -9.55 -10.33
CA PRO A 130 7.45 -9.62 -10.67
C PRO A 130 6.60 -10.36 -9.62
N PRO A 131 6.98 -11.56 -9.14
CA PRO A 131 6.22 -12.24 -8.10
C PRO A 131 6.65 -11.82 -6.69
N HIS A 132 5.74 -11.99 -5.74
CA HIS A 132 6.13 -12.17 -4.34
C HIS A 132 6.81 -13.53 -4.20
N HIS A 133 8.07 -13.56 -3.73
CA HIS A 133 8.84 -14.80 -3.60
C HIS A 133 8.37 -15.73 -2.47
N ASP A 134 7.41 -15.28 -1.69
CA ASP A 134 6.69 -15.99 -0.62
C ASP A 134 5.21 -16.21 -0.96
N ILE A 135 4.81 -16.04 -2.24
CA ILE A 135 3.45 -16.33 -2.72
C ILE A 135 3.54 -17.04 -4.07
N TYR A 136 3.53 -18.38 -4.07
CA TYR A 136 3.46 -19.18 -5.29
C TYR A 136 2.14 -19.92 -5.47
N SER A 137 1.26 -19.83 -4.48
CA SER A 137 -0.04 -20.48 -4.42
C SER A 137 -1.01 -19.71 -3.52
N ILE A 138 -2.26 -20.16 -3.43
CA ILE A 138 -3.26 -19.49 -2.58
C ILE A 138 -3.02 -19.73 -1.09
N GLU A 139 -2.46 -20.89 -0.75
CA GLU A 139 -2.03 -21.27 0.59
C GLU A 139 -0.83 -20.44 1.05
N ASP A 140 0.10 -20.10 0.16
CA ASP A 140 1.19 -19.17 0.48
C ASP A 140 0.66 -17.75 0.74
N LEU A 141 -0.33 -17.29 -0.03
CA LEU A 141 -1.00 -16.02 0.26
C LEU A 141 -1.69 -16.07 1.63
N ALA A 142 -2.32 -17.19 1.98
CA ALA A 142 -2.92 -17.37 3.29
C ALA A 142 -1.88 -17.31 4.41
N GLN A 143 -0.70 -17.88 4.19
CA GLN A 143 0.42 -17.79 5.14
C GLN A 143 0.90 -16.34 5.31
N LEU A 144 1.09 -15.59 4.23
CA LEU A 144 1.46 -14.17 4.35
C LEU A 144 0.38 -13.35 5.06
N ILE A 145 -0.91 -13.60 4.79
CA ILE A 145 -2.02 -12.96 5.52
C ILE A 145 -1.94 -13.29 7.01
N TYR A 146 -1.63 -14.54 7.36
CA TYR A 146 -1.45 -14.96 8.75
C TYR A 146 -0.27 -14.22 9.40
N ASP A 147 0.88 -14.15 8.74
CA ASP A 147 2.07 -13.49 9.27
C ASP A 147 1.84 -12.00 9.51
N LEU A 148 1.19 -11.30 8.57
CA LEU A 148 0.89 -9.88 8.69
C LEU A 148 -0.10 -9.58 9.83
N LYS A 149 -1.08 -10.47 10.07
CA LYS A 149 -1.98 -10.36 11.24
C LYS A 149 -1.26 -10.60 12.57
N ASN A 150 -0.20 -11.40 12.57
CA ASN A 150 0.62 -11.59 13.75
C ASN A 150 1.56 -10.40 14.00
N ALA A 151 2.09 -9.79 12.94
CA ALA A 151 2.89 -8.57 13.03
C ALA A 151 2.07 -7.37 13.52
N ASN A 152 0.81 -7.26 13.10
CA ASN A 152 -0.12 -6.25 13.58
C ASN A 152 -1.56 -6.79 13.65
N LYS A 153 -2.01 -7.07 14.88
CA LYS A 153 -3.34 -7.65 15.15
C LYS A 153 -4.50 -6.69 14.91
N ASP A 154 -4.23 -5.39 14.91
CA ASP A 154 -5.23 -4.34 14.75
C ASP A 154 -5.41 -3.92 13.28
N ALA A 155 -4.44 -4.26 12.41
CA ALA A 155 -4.50 -3.94 11.00
C ALA A 155 -5.44 -4.88 10.24
N LYS A 156 -6.27 -4.29 9.37
CA LYS A 156 -6.97 -5.07 8.34
C LYS A 156 -5.99 -5.49 7.23
N ILE A 157 -6.17 -6.67 6.66
CA ILE A 157 -5.39 -7.10 5.49
C ILE A 157 -6.20 -6.89 4.22
N SER A 158 -5.65 -6.17 3.24
CA SER A 158 -6.23 -6.05 1.91
C SER A 158 -5.34 -6.66 0.85
N VAL A 159 -5.95 -7.25 -0.19
CA VAL A 159 -5.22 -7.81 -1.34
C VAL A 159 -5.59 -7.03 -2.59
N LYS A 160 -4.58 -6.45 -3.23
CA LYS A 160 -4.74 -5.69 -4.47
C LYS A 160 -4.50 -6.60 -5.68
N LEU A 161 -5.56 -6.80 -6.45
CA LEU A 161 -5.62 -7.54 -7.71
C LEU A 161 -5.87 -6.58 -8.88
N VAL A 162 -5.71 -7.09 -10.09
CA VAL A 162 -6.05 -6.39 -11.34
C VAL A 162 -7.20 -7.11 -12.03
N SER A 163 -8.14 -6.36 -12.57
CA SER A 163 -9.31 -6.88 -13.29
C SER A 163 -8.89 -7.68 -14.52
N GLU A 164 -9.28 -8.94 -14.55
CA GLU A 164 -9.18 -9.83 -15.71
C GLU A 164 -10.26 -10.92 -15.63
N ASN A 165 -10.49 -11.62 -16.74
CA ASN A 165 -11.38 -12.78 -16.75
C ASN A 165 -10.85 -13.85 -15.79
N GLY A 166 -11.67 -14.27 -14.83
CA GLY A 166 -11.29 -15.25 -13.80
C GLY A 166 -10.97 -14.64 -12.43
N ILE A 167 -10.88 -13.32 -12.30
CA ILE A 167 -10.62 -12.65 -11.00
C ILE A 167 -11.62 -13.04 -9.90
N GLY A 168 -12.87 -13.35 -10.25
CA GLY A 168 -13.88 -13.79 -9.29
C GLY A 168 -13.50 -15.07 -8.54
N THR A 169 -12.90 -16.04 -9.25
CA THR A 169 -12.40 -17.29 -8.65
C THR A 169 -11.22 -17.01 -7.72
N VAL A 170 -10.29 -16.15 -8.15
CA VAL A 170 -9.14 -15.73 -7.33
C VAL A 170 -9.63 -15.00 -6.08
N ALA A 171 -10.58 -14.09 -6.22
CA ALA A 171 -11.16 -13.33 -5.11
C ALA A 171 -11.84 -14.23 -4.07
N ALA A 172 -12.51 -15.30 -4.50
CA ALA A 172 -13.06 -16.30 -3.57
C ALA A 172 -11.95 -17.01 -2.76
N GLY A 173 -10.83 -17.36 -3.40
CA GLY A 173 -9.66 -17.89 -2.72
C GLY A 173 -9.07 -16.90 -1.71
N VAL A 174 -8.91 -15.64 -2.11
CA VAL A 174 -8.40 -14.55 -1.26
C VAL A 174 -9.28 -14.34 -0.02
N ALA A 175 -10.61 -14.40 -0.18
CA ALA A 175 -11.53 -14.32 0.94
C ALA A 175 -11.36 -15.50 1.92
N LYS A 176 -11.22 -16.74 1.39
CA LYS A 176 -10.97 -17.94 2.20
C LYS A 176 -9.61 -17.92 2.90
N ALA A 177 -8.61 -17.27 2.29
CA ALA A 177 -7.28 -17.05 2.89
C ALA A 177 -7.30 -16.03 4.05
N GLY A 178 -8.45 -15.37 4.29
CA GLY A 178 -8.67 -14.53 5.45
C GLY A 178 -8.40 -13.04 5.23
N ALA A 179 -8.31 -12.57 3.99
CA ALA A 179 -8.23 -11.14 3.70
C ALA A 179 -9.51 -10.41 4.16
N ASN A 180 -9.36 -9.20 4.68
CA ASN A 180 -10.49 -8.37 5.11
C ASN A 180 -11.08 -7.55 3.96
N LEU A 181 -10.25 -7.18 2.97
CA LEU A 181 -10.68 -6.44 1.78
C LEU A 181 -10.00 -6.98 0.51
N ILE A 182 -10.70 -6.86 -0.61
CA ILE A 182 -10.16 -7.14 -1.94
C ILE A 182 -10.28 -5.86 -2.76
N LEU A 183 -9.16 -5.36 -3.27
CA LEU A 183 -9.15 -4.21 -4.17
C LEU A 183 -8.96 -4.70 -5.60
N VAL A 184 -9.91 -4.39 -6.47
CA VAL A 184 -9.84 -4.69 -7.91
C VAL A 184 -9.42 -3.43 -8.65
N SER A 185 -8.25 -3.46 -9.29
CA SER A 185 -7.75 -2.35 -10.09
C SER A 185 -8.17 -2.50 -11.55
N GLY A 186 -8.65 -1.42 -12.18
CA GLY A 186 -8.84 -1.36 -13.63
C GLY A 186 -7.51 -1.35 -14.40
N TYR A 187 -7.58 -1.44 -15.74
CA TYR A 187 -6.42 -1.43 -16.63
C TYR A 187 -5.81 -0.02 -16.83
N ASP A 188 -6.54 1.02 -16.45
CA ASP A 188 -6.30 2.44 -16.73
C ASP A 188 -5.56 3.19 -15.61
N GLY A 189 -5.09 2.46 -14.59
CA GLY A 189 -4.34 3.05 -13.48
C GLY A 189 -2.97 3.59 -13.92
N GLY A 190 -2.56 4.73 -13.38
CA GLY A 190 -1.20 5.28 -13.59
C GLY A 190 -0.09 4.41 -12.98
N THR A 191 1.16 4.71 -13.35
CA THR A 191 2.38 4.07 -12.81
C THR A 191 3.53 5.04 -12.64
#